data_AF-A0AA35CIE9-F1
#
_entry.id   AF-A0AA35CIE9-F1
#
_cell.length_a   1.000
_cell.length_b   1.000
_cell.length_c   1.000
_cell.angle_alpha   90.00
_cell.angle_beta   90.00
_cell.angle_gamma   90.00
#
_symmetry.space_group_name_H-M   'P 1'
#
loop_
_entity.id
_entity.type
_entity.pdbx_description
1 polymer ?
#
loop_
_entity_poly.entity_id
_entity_poly.type
_entity_poly.pdbx_seq_one_letter_code
_entity_poly.pdbx_strand_id
1 'polypeptide(L)'
;MVTYGIYPGVARKDALTALCHYRWDDYRRVFGGDLRAYLDFLIEQEEAARYGDDGPYRVVRVPFVPQRFAEWLAGHPGWKDDPDGHGAWALDVAQDPDALRAIRDEVPLLTRAPAEEKTASSTFFIAFLTMYGPDQDPGPLGRTLPSAFLAEVGETLRASLADLPPFTPLSRLRSEGIAIVPGNRFVDPDRAEDAAELLESQVLREVRQGSPPGTAVPVPRSLRLHAEADPDSLQTVVLLLPVVVVGPQELIDYVEEKWAAVGDPVGRALGECFHRHLRLPAPPPGVYYEATIVPPYLAGAFVNSVFEELDALDDLDLDDYDEDDEDEDDDFPQRPPGRHGPPGPHGRRHIRRIK
;
A
#
# COMPACT_ATOMS: atom_id res chain seq x y z
N MET A 1 -32.13 4.47 18.67
CA MET A 1 -31.70 3.42 19.64
C MET A 1 -30.47 3.93 20.38
N VAL A 2 -30.33 3.65 21.68
CA VAL A 2 -29.13 4.02 22.45
C VAL A 2 -28.19 2.82 22.57
N THR A 3 -26.90 3.04 22.36
CA THR A 3 -25.84 2.04 22.49
C THR A 3 -24.78 2.58 23.43
N TYR A 4 -24.45 1.79 24.45
CA TYR A 4 -23.37 2.02 25.40
C TYR A 4 -22.28 0.96 25.21
N GLY A 5 -21.12 1.14 25.85
CA GLY A 5 -20.05 0.13 25.82
C GLY A 5 -19.40 -0.07 24.46
N ILE A 6 -19.51 0.90 23.54
CA ILE A 6 -18.79 0.89 22.25
C ILE A 6 -17.28 0.89 22.52
N TYR A 7 -16.86 1.78 23.42
CA TYR A 7 -15.52 1.92 23.96
C TYR A 7 -15.62 2.75 25.26
N PRO A 8 -14.68 2.69 26.21
CA PRO A 8 -14.77 3.46 27.44
C PRO A 8 -15.03 4.96 27.20
N GLY A 9 -16.12 5.46 27.76
CA GLY A 9 -16.56 6.85 27.59
C GLY A 9 -17.27 7.15 26.25
N VAL A 10 -17.59 6.15 25.44
CA VAL A 10 -18.26 6.34 24.14
C VAL A 10 -19.68 5.80 24.20
N ALA A 11 -20.64 6.63 23.83
CA ALA A 11 -22.05 6.26 23.72
C ALA A 11 -22.67 6.85 22.46
N ARG A 12 -23.68 6.18 21.92
CA ARG A 12 -24.38 6.59 20.70
C ARG A 12 -25.88 6.59 20.91
N LYS A 13 -26.55 7.58 20.33
CA LYS A 13 -28.01 7.63 20.20
C LYS A 13 -28.39 8.22 18.86
N ASP A 14 -28.97 7.37 18.01
CA ASP A 14 -29.32 7.72 16.63
C ASP A 14 -28.07 8.28 15.90
N ALA A 15 -28.15 9.45 15.26
CA ALA A 15 -27.03 10.08 14.56
C ALA A 15 -26.03 10.83 15.47
N LEU A 16 -26.17 10.76 16.81
CA LEU A 16 -25.28 11.43 17.76
C LEU A 16 -24.36 10.43 18.44
N THR A 17 -23.05 10.62 18.29
CA THR A 17 -22.02 9.93 19.08
C THR A 17 -21.41 10.90 20.08
N ALA A 18 -21.45 10.56 21.36
CA ALA A 18 -20.83 11.33 22.43
C ALA A 18 -19.55 10.66 22.93
N LEU A 19 -18.50 11.46 23.12
CA LEU A 19 -17.19 11.06 23.60
C LEU A 19 -16.89 11.76 24.92
N CYS A 20 -16.83 11.00 26.01
CA CYS A 20 -16.27 11.46 27.28
C CYS A 20 -14.76 11.62 27.12
N HIS A 21 -14.30 12.86 27.03
CA HIS A 21 -12.93 13.19 26.70
C HIS A 21 -12.14 13.52 27.96
N TYR A 22 -11.20 12.66 28.32
CA TYR A 22 -10.36 12.83 29.50
C TYR A 22 -9.16 13.70 29.18
N ARG A 23 -8.82 14.63 30.07
CA ARG A 23 -7.47 15.19 30.11
C ARG A 23 -6.50 14.14 30.64
N TRP A 24 -5.21 14.34 30.41
CA TRP A 24 -4.16 13.43 30.89
C TRP A 24 -4.29 13.06 32.38
N ASP A 25 -4.45 14.05 33.27
CA ASP A 25 -4.57 13.78 34.71
C ASP A 25 -5.83 13.00 35.08
N ASP A 26 -6.93 13.23 34.36
CA ASP A 26 -8.19 12.55 34.60
C ASP A 26 -8.14 11.11 34.05
N TYR A 27 -7.55 10.91 32.86
CA TYR A 27 -7.28 9.59 32.32
C TYR A 27 -6.41 8.77 33.27
N ARG A 28 -5.30 9.34 33.77
CA ARG A 28 -4.41 8.66 34.71
C ARG A 28 -5.13 8.29 36.01
N ARG A 29 -6.03 9.15 36.51
CA ARG A 29 -6.82 8.86 37.71
C ARG A 29 -7.83 7.73 37.49
N VAL A 30 -8.48 7.70 36.33
CA VAL A 30 -9.56 6.75 36.02
C VAL A 30 -9.01 5.38 35.57
N PHE A 31 -7.98 5.37 34.73
CA PHE A 31 -7.47 4.17 34.08
C PHE A 31 -6.08 3.72 34.56
N GLY A 32 -5.34 4.56 35.31
CA GLY A 32 -4.04 4.19 35.88
C GLY A 32 -2.87 4.03 34.89
N GLY A 33 -3.07 4.38 33.61
CA GLY A 33 -2.07 4.23 32.54
C GLY A 33 -1.00 5.33 32.49
N ASP A 34 -0.01 5.14 31.61
CA ASP A 34 1.02 6.13 31.29
C ASP A 34 0.63 7.04 30.10
N LEU A 35 1.49 8.00 29.76
CA LEU A 35 1.23 8.94 28.65
C LEU A 35 1.08 8.21 27.31
N ARG A 36 1.81 7.11 27.10
CA ARG A 36 1.73 6.36 25.83
C ARG A 36 0.39 5.66 25.70
N ALA A 37 -0.08 5.03 26.78
CA ALA A 37 -1.40 4.41 26.85
C ALA A 37 -2.52 5.46 26.67
N TYR A 38 -2.34 6.67 27.19
CA TYR A 38 -3.29 7.76 26.97
C TYR A 38 -3.38 8.19 25.50
N LEU A 39 -2.25 8.37 24.81
CA LEU A 39 -2.25 8.74 23.40
C LEU A 39 -2.86 7.66 22.51
N ASP A 40 -2.59 6.38 22.80
CA ASP A 40 -3.24 5.25 22.13
C ASP A 40 -4.74 5.22 22.41
N PHE A 41 -5.14 5.47 23.67
CA PHE A 41 -6.54 5.54 24.06
C PHE A 41 -7.30 6.62 23.28
N LEU A 42 -6.68 7.79 23.05
CA LEU A 42 -7.30 8.84 22.24
C LEU A 42 -7.55 8.40 20.80
N ILE A 43 -6.62 7.65 20.19
CA ILE A 43 -6.79 7.09 18.84
C ILE A 43 -7.94 6.10 18.82
N GLU A 44 -7.96 5.12 19.73
CA GLU A 44 -9.00 4.10 19.78
C GLU A 44 -10.38 4.69 20.07
N GLN A 45 -10.45 5.69 20.96
CA GLN A 45 -11.68 6.40 21.26
C GLN A 45 -12.24 7.10 20.00
N GLU A 46 -11.37 7.74 19.20
CA GLU A 46 -11.76 8.36 17.93
C GLU A 46 -12.22 7.34 16.89
N GLU A 47 -11.55 6.19 16.78
CA GLU A 47 -11.96 5.11 15.87
C GLU A 47 -13.30 4.52 16.28
N ALA A 48 -13.49 4.22 17.57
CA ALA A 48 -14.73 3.71 18.13
C ALA A 48 -15.90 4.67 17.90
N ALA A 49 -15.66 5.98 17.97
CA ALA A 49 -16.70 6.99 17.71
C ALA A 49 -17.24 6.94 16.27
N ARG A 50 -16.40 6.51 15.33
CA ARG A 50 -16.69 6.42 13.88
C ARG A 50 -17.18 5.04 13.47
N TYR A 51 -17.01 4.02 14.32
CA TYR A 51 -17.32 2.64 14.00
C TYR A 51 -18.85 2.37 13.95
N GLY A 52 -19.35 1.73 12.90
CA GLY A 52 -20.67 1.10 12.88
C GLY A 52 -21.85 1.94 12.35
N ASP A 53 -21.63 2.95 11.52
CA ASP A 53 -22.72 3.53 10.70
C ASP A 53 -22.17 4.26 9.45
N ASP A 54 -22.65 3.90 8.26
CA ASP A 54 -22.29 4.53 6.97
C ASP A 54 -23.08 5.83 6.71
N GLY A 55 -23.94 6.24 7.65
CA GLY A 55 -24.77 7.44 7.58
C GLY A 55 -24.10 8.71 8.12
N PRO A 56 -24.69 9.90 7.89
CA PRO A 56 -24.21 11.14 8.49
C PRO A 56 -24.37 11.09 10.02
N TYR A 57 -23.26 11.09 10.75
CA TYR A 57 -23.25 11.16 12.21
C TYR A 57 -22.53 12.41 12.72
N ARG A 58 -22.97 12.89 13.89
CA ARG A 58 -22.34 14.00 14.62
C ARG A 58 -21.57 13.45 15.80
N VAL A 59 -20.26 13.68 15.82
CA VAL A 59 -19.41 13.36 16.97
C VAL A 59 -19.28 14.59 17.87
N VAL A 60 -19.64 14.44 19.16
CA VAL A 60 -19.51 15.49 20.18
C VAL A 60 -18.53 15.04 21.25
N ARG A 61 -17.42 15.77 21.38
CA ARG A 61 -16.49 15.62 22.50
C ARG A 61 -16.98 16.43 23.70
N VAL A 62 -17.10 15.75 24.83
CA VAL A 62 -17.53 16.28 26.13
C VAL A 62 -16.34 16.17 27.08
N PRO A 63 -15.70 17.28 27.46
CA PRO A 63 -14.61 17.28 28.44
C PRO A 63 -15.08 16.64 29.75
N PHE A 64 -14.36 15.65 30.26
CA PHE A 64 -14.66 15.02 31.55
C PHE A 64 -14.35 15.96 32.71
N VAL A 65 -15.35 16.24 33.53
CA VAL A 65 -15.21 17.05 34.75
C VAL A 65 -15.66 16.20 35.95
N PRO A 66 -14.73 15.72 36.79
CA PRO A 66 -15.04 14.76 37.85
C PRO A 66 -16.17 15.19 38.79
N GLN A 67 -16.22 16.47 39.14
CA GLN A 67 -17.25 17.03 40.03
C GLN A 67 -18.63 16.99 39.36
N ARG A 68 -18.74 17.41 38.10
CA ARG A 68 -19.99 17.37 37.33
C ARG A 68 -20.48 15.94 37.11
N PHE A 69 -19.56 15.01 36.88
CA PHE A 69 -19.89 13.60 36.76
C PHE A 69 -20.42 13.03 38.09
N ALA A 70 -19.79 13.37 39.22
CA ALA A 70 -20.25 12.94 40.55
C ALA A 70 -21.64 13.51 40.89
N GLU A 71 -21.90 14.78 40.54
CA GLU A 71 -23.23 15.41 40.67
C GLU A 71 -24.28 14.68 39.82
N TRP A 72 -23.94 14.37 38.56
CA TRP A 72 -24.83 13.62 37.68
C TRP A 72 -25.10 12.20 38.20
N LEU A 73 -24.07 11.50 38.71
CA LEU A 73 -24.21 10.16 39.30
C LEU A 73 -25.14 10.13 40.52
N ALA A 74 -25.20 11.21 41.31
CA ALA A 74 -26.13 11.30 42.44
C ALA A 74 -27.60 11.23 41.98
N GLY A 75 -27.90 11.73 40.78
CA GLY A 75 -29.21 11.60 40.12
C GLY A 75 -29.41 10.30 39.36
N HIS A 76 -28.33 9.57 39.04
CA HIS A 76 -28.36 8.34 38.25
C HIS A 76 -27.57 7.20 38.93
N PRO A 77 -28.00 6.73 40.12
CA PRO A 77 -27.23 5.80 40.93
C PRO A 77 -26.99 4.42 40.27
N GLY A 78 -27.80 4.06 39.27
CA GLY A 78 -27.64 2.82 38.51
C GLY A 78 -26.33 2.72 37.72
N TRP A 79 -25.65 3.85 37.46
CA TRP A 79 -24.38 3.89 36.73
C TRP A 79 -23.13 3.89 37.63
N LYS A 80 -23.30 3.89 38.96
CA LYS A 80 -22.19 4.09 39.90
C LYS A 80 -21.07 3.05 39.75
N ASP A 81 -21.45 1.80 39.51
CA ASP A 81 -20.54 0.67 39.37
C ASP A 81 -20.47 0.15 37.91
N ASP A 82 -21.05 0.90 36.97
CA ASP A 82 -21.13 0.51 35.56
C ASP A 82 -19.99 1.18 34.76
N PRO A 83 -19.17 0.41 34.04
CA PRO A 83 -18.05 0.94 33.23
C PRO A 83 -18.51 1.92 32.13
N ASP A 84 -19.78 1.86 31.73
CA ASP A 84 -20.34 2.69 30.67
C ASP A 84 -20.93 4.02 31.18
N GLY A 85 -20.95 4.24 32.50
CA GLY A 85 -21.52 5.45 33.10
C GLY A 85 -20.92 6.75 32.58
N HIS A 86 -19.64 6.74 32.22
CA HIS A 86 -18.97 7.90 31.62
C HIS A 86 -19.47 8.22 30.20
N GLY A 87 -19.77 7.18 29.41
CA GLY A 87 -20.37 7.33 28.09
C GLY A 87 -21.82 7.84 28.19
N ALA A 88 -22.59 7.30 29.13
CA ALA A 88 -23.95 7.76 29.41
C ALA A 88 -23.99 9.23 29.84
N TRP A 89 -23.11 9.63 30.77
CA TRP A 89 -22.97 11.03 31.16
C TRP A 89 -22.61 11.95 29.98
N ALA A 90 -21.62 11.55 29.17
CA ALA A 90 -21.24 12.34 28.01
C ALA A 90 -22.38 12.45 27.00
N LEU A 91 -23.19 11.40 26.83
CA LEU A 91 -24.37 11.43 25.97
C LEU A 91 -25.39 12.44 26.49
N ASP A 92 -25.77 12.37 27.77
CA ASP A 92 -26.71 13.30 28.39
C ASP A 92 -26.26 14.76 28.21
N VAL A 93 -25.00 15.06 28.49
CA VAL A 93 -24.42 16.39 28.29
C VAL A 93 -24.43 16.79 26.81
N ALA A 94 -24.12 15.87 25.89
CA ALA A 94 -24.13 16.17 24.45
C ALA A 94 -25.54 16.48 23.90
N GLN A 95 -26.59 16.00 24.56
CA GLN A 95 -27.99 16.31 24.22
C GLN A 95 -28.46 17.67 24.75
N ASP A 96 -27.74 18.27 25.71
CA ASP A 96 -28.03 19.58 26.29
C ASP A 96 -26.96 20.62 25.85
N PRO A 97 -27.29 21.51 24.89
CA PRO A 97 -26.35 22.52 24.39
C PRO A 97 -25.84 23.49 25.45
N ASP A 98 -26.64 23.82 26.46
CA ASP A 98 -26.26 24.78 27.51
C ASP A 98 -25.33 24.12 28.52
N ALA A 99 -25.61 22.88 28.92
CA ALA A 99 -24.71 22.09 29.76
C ALA A 99 -23.37 21.85 29.06
N LEU A 100 -23.39 21.50 27.77
CA LEU A 100 -22.18 21.31 26.98
C LEU A 100 -21.37 22.60 26.86
N ARG A 101 -22.02 23.76 26.67
CA ARG A 101 -21.35 25.06 26.63
C ARG A 101 -20.69 25.37 27.97
N ALA A 102 -21.40 25.21 29.08
CA ALA A 102 -20.86 25.45 30.42
C ALA A 102 -19.62 24.60 30.71
N ILE A 103 -19.63 23.32 30.31
CA ILE A 103 -18.46 22.42 30.46
C ILE A 103 -17.30 22.85 29.57
N ARG A 104 -17.57 23.31 28.33
CA ARG A 104 -16.53 23.79 27.41
C ARG A 104 -15.91 25.11 27.86
N ASP A 105 -16.68 25.98 28.51
CA ASP A 105 -16.17 27.21 29.09
C ASP A 105 -15.24 26.91 30.28
N GLU A 106 -15.52 25.85 31.05
CA GLU A 106 -14.67 25.36 32.15
C GLU A 106 -13.40 24.66 31.64
N VAL A 107 -13.51 23.90 30.55
CA VAL A 107 -12.41 23.13 29.93
C VAL A 107 -12.34 23.43 28.42
N PRO A 108 -11.71 24.56 28.03
CA PRO A 108 -11.71 25.00 26.62
C PRO A 108 -10.74 24.23 25.73
N LEU A 109 -9.73 23.59 26.31
CA LEU A 109 -8.68 22.89 25.57
C LEU A 109 -8.82 21.38 25.75
N LEU A 110 -8.94 20.67 24.62
CA LEU A 110 -8.94 19.22 24.57
C LEU A 110 -7.72 18.73 23.79
N THR A 111 -7.03 17.74 24.35
CA THR A 111 -5.95 17.06 23.64
C THR A 111 -6.54 16.32 22.45
N ARG A 112 -5.94 16.43 21.27
CA ARG A 112 -6.38 15.63 20.13
C ARG A 112 -5.65 14.29 20.13
N ALA A 113 -6.26 13.28 19.54
CA ALA A 113 -5.55 12.07 19.19
C ALA A 113 -4.40 12.45 18.24
N PRO A 114 -3.17 11.93 18.44
CA PRO A 114 -2.03 12.19 17.56
C PRO A 114 -2.19 11.37 16.27
N ALA A 115 -3.08 11.82 15.39
CA ALA A 115 -3.39 11.15 14.14
C ALA A 115 -2.17 11.09 13.21
N GLU A 116 -1.28 12.08 13.33
CA GLU A 116 0.01 12.20 12.65
C GLU A 116 1.03 11.13 13.07
N GLU A 117 0.81 10.44 14.19
CA GLU A 117 1.65 9.32 14.62
C GLU A 117 0.99 7.96 14.32
N LYS A 118 -0.27 7.95 13.87
CA LYS A 118 -1.04 6.71 13.72
C LYS A 118 -0.42 5.83 12.65
N THR A 119 -0.04 4.60 13.03
CA THR A 119 0.51 3.62 12.11
C THR A 119 -0.53 3.17 11.09
N ALA A 120 -0.18 3.34 9.82
CA ALA A 120 -0.87 2.87 8.65
C ALA A 120 0.08 2.07 7.76
N SER A 121 -0.46 1.47 6.71
CA SER A 121 0.32 0.82 5.66
C SER A 121 -0.34 1.05 4.30
N SER A 122 0.48 1.04 3.25
CA SER A 122 0.00 1.04 1.87
C SER A 122 0.91 0.14 1.03
N THR A 123 0.34 -0.60 0.09
CA THR A 123 1.07 -1.44 -0.86
C THR A 123 1.22 -0.74 -2.19
N PHE A 124 2.47 -0.60 -2.64
CA PHE A 124 2.81 -0.17 -3.99
C PHE A 124 3.28 -1.37 -4.80
N PHE A 125 3.18 -1.32 -6.12
CA PHE A 125 3.71 -2.35 -7.00
C PHE A 125 4.86 -1.82 -7.83
N ILE A 126 5.98 -2.52 -7.82
CA ILE A 126 7.01 -2.32 -8.85
C ILE A 126 6.64 -3.22 -10.01
N ALA A 127 6.27 -2.61 -11.14
CA ALA A 127 5.99 -3.32 -12.39
C ALA A 127 7.28 -3.52 -13.18
N PHE A 128 7.57 -4.78 -13.53
CA PHE A 128 8.65 -5.16 -14.44
C PHE A 128 8.04 -5.74 -15.72
N LEU A 129 8.60 -5.38 -16.87
CA LEU A 129 8.27 -5.98 -18.15
C LEU A 129 9.33 -7.00 -18.53
N THR A 130 8.91 -8.18 -18.98
CA THR A 130 9.83 -9.20 -19.51
C THR A 130 9.20 -9.99 -20.64
N MET A 131 10.01 -10.65 -21.47
CA MET A 131 9.54 -11.47 -22.59
C MET A 131 10.08 -12.89 -22.48
N TYR A 132 9.22 -13.86 -22.79
CA TYR A 132 9.53 -15.28 -22.83
C TYR A 132 9.38 -15.81 -24.24
N GLY A 133 10.42 -16.49 -24.73
CA GLY A 133 10.33 -17.27 -25.97
C GLY A 133 9.62 -18.62 -25.76
N PRO A 134 9.22 -19.27 -26.87
CA PRO A 134 8.50 -20.55 -26.85
C PRO A 134 9.23 -21.69 -26.11
N ASP A 135 10.56 -21.62 -26.03
CA ASP A 135 11.40 -22.62 -25.34
C ASP A 135 11.80 -22.21 -23.90
N GLN A 136 11.29 -21.09 -23.39
CA GLN A 136 11.65 -20.58 -22.07
C GLN A 136 10.59 -20.92 -21.02
N ASP A 137 11.02 -21.52 -19.90
CA ASP A 137 10.15 -21.82 -18.76
C ASP A 137 9.93 -20.56 -17.91
N PRO A 138 8.69 -20.02 -17.80
CA PRO A 138 8.38 -18.90 -16.92
C PRO A 138 8.16 -19.34 -15.46
N GLY A 139 8.14 -20.65 -15.18
CA GLY A 139 7.99 -21.24 -13.85
C GLY A 139 8.93 -20.70 -12.76
N PRO A 140 10.17 -20.24 -13.03
CA PRO A 140 11.00 -19.55 -12.05
C PRO A 140 10.37 -18.27 -11.48
N LEU A 141 9.50 -17.57 -12.21
CA LEU A 141 8.84 -16.34 -11.74
C LEU A 141 7.82 -16.58 -10.62
N GLY A 142 7.22 -17.77 -10.57
CA GLY A 142 6.33 -18.17 -9.47
C GLY A 142 7.08 -18.60 -8.18
N ARG A 143 8.42 -18.71 -8.24
CA ARG A 143 9.25 -19.18 -7.11
C ARG A 143 9.67 -18.04 -6.18
N THR A 144 10.28 -18.39 -5.04
CA THR A 144 10.80 -17.39 -4.10
C THR A 144 11.84 -16.55 -4.76
N LEU A 145 11.65 -15.24 -4.65
CA LEU A 145 12.64 -14.27 -5.10
C LEU A 145 13.91 -14.40 -4.25
N PRO A 146 15.10 -14.31 -4.86
CA PRO A 146 16.35 -14.36 -4.13
C PRO A 146 16.40 -13.29 -3.02
N SER A 147 16.88 -13.64 -1.83
CA SER A 147 16.97 -12.68 -0.72
C SER A 147 17.90 -11.50 -1.05
N ALA A 148 18.93 -11.72 -1.87
CA ALA A 148 19.82 -10.67 -2.35
C ALA A 148 19.09 -9.65 -3.23
N PHE A 149 18.19 -10.11 -4.11
CA PHE A 149 17.34 -9.23 -4.92
C PHE A 149 16.42 -8.38 -4.03
N LEU A 150 15.73 -9.01 -3.08
CA LEU A 150 14.83 -8.29 -2.16
C LEU A 150 15.56 -7.27 -1.29
N ALA A 151 16.78 -7.61 -0.82
CA ALA A 151 17.61 -6.69 -0.07
C ALA A 151 18.01 -5.47 -0.91
N GLU A 152 18.48 -5.68 -2.14
CA GLU A 152 18.86 -4.61 -3.06
C GLU A 152 17.67 -3.72 -3.42
N VAL A 153 16.50 -4.30 -3.74
CA VAL A 153 15.25 -3.53 -3.95
C VAL A 153 14.93 -2.67 -2.73
N GLY A 154 14.97 -3.26 -1.52
CA GLY A 154 14.72 -2.52 -0.29
C GLY A 154 15.72 -1.39 -0.05
N GLU A 155 17.00 -1.59 -0.36
CA GLU A 155 18.04 -0.57 -0.24
C GLU A 155 17.84 0.56 -1.26
N THR A 156 17.58 0.24 -2.53
CA THR A 156 17.29 1.23 -3.58
C THR A 156 16.10 2.11 -3.22
N LEU A 157 15.01 1.51 -2.75
CA LEU A 157 13.82 2.26 -2.32
C LEU A 157 14.10 3.11 -1.09
N ARG A 158 14.81 2.59 -0.07
CA ARG A 158 15.19 3.38 1.11
C ARG A 158 16.11 4.54 0.75
N ALA A 159 17.05 4.35 -0.18
CA ALA A 159 17.93 5.42 -0.65
C ALA A 159 17.13 6.53 -1.35
N SER A 160 16.06 6.20 -2.09
CA SER A 160 15.16 7.20 -2.68
C SER A 160 14.41 8.04 -1.64
N LEU A 161 14.30 7.54 -0.40
CA LEU A 161 13.59 8.13 0.73
C LEU A 161 14.54 8.51 1.89
N ALA A 162 15.80 8.81 1.59
CA ALA A 162 16.85 9.05 2.58
C ALA A 162 16.63 10.29 3.48
N ASP A 163 15.69 11.16 3.11
CA ASP A 163 15.22 12.32 3.88
C ASP A 163 14.19 11.97 4.95
N LEU A 164 13.58 10.78 4.88
CA LEU A 164 12.61 10.30 5.86
C LEU A 164 13.30 9.50 6.97
N PRO A 165 12.84 9.62 8.23
CA PRO A 165 13.41 8.85 9.33
C PRO A 165 13.07 7.36 9.19
N PRO A 166 13.92 6.46 9.71
CA PRO A 166 13.61 5.04 9.74
C PRO A 166 12.43 4.76 10.67
N PHE A 167 11.64 3.74 10.32
CA PHE A 167 10.51 3.30 11.13
C PHE A 167 10.91 2.98 12.57
N THR A 168 10.24 3.61 13.51
CA THR A 168 10.33 3.28 14.94
C THR A 168 8.93 3.16 15.52
N PRO A 169 8.56 2.00 16.11
CA PRO A 169 7.28 1.86 16.78
C PRO A 169 7.29 2.66 18.10
N LEU A 170 6.30 3.55 18.25
CA LEU A 170 6.07 4.33 19.48
C LEU A 170 5.14 3.57 20.43
N SER A 171 4.19 2.82 19.86
CA SER A 171 3.24 1.95 20.55
C SER A 171 2.68 0.90 19.58
N ARG A 172 1.60 0.20 19.97
CA ARG A 172 0.89 -0.71 19.06
C ARG A 172 0.13 0.03 17.95
N LEU A 173 -0.25 1.28 18.16
CA LEU A 173 -1.05 2.08 17.21
C LEU A 173 -0.25 3.22 16.58
N ARG A 174 0.94 3.51 17.11
CA ARG A 174 1.71 4.68 16.73
C ARG A 174 3.13 4.33 16.34
N SER A 175 3.63 5.07 15.36
CA SER A 175 4.98 4.94 14.81
C SER A 175 5.50 6.29 14.36
N GLU A 176 6.81 6.40 14.22
CA GLU A 176 7.48 7.47 13.51
C GLU A 176 8.29 6.89 12.35
N GLY A 177 8.54 7.69 11.31
CA GLY A 177 9.31 7.25 10.14
C GLY A 177 8.62 6.18 9.30
N ILE A 178 9.39 5.60 8.37
CA ILE A 178 8.89 4.66 7.37
C ILE A 178 9.70 3.36 7.30
N ALA A 179 9.01 2.26 7.05
CA ALA A 179 9.59 0.97 6.72
C ALA A 179 9.11 0.55 5.35
N ILE A 180 10.00 -0.14 4.62
CA ILE A 180 9.74 -0.66 3.29
C ILE A 180 9.99 -2.17 3.33
N VAL A 181 8.96 -2.94 2.98
CA VAL A 181 8.96 -4.39 3.02
C VAL A 181 8.52 -4.96 1.67
N PRO A 182 9.45 -5.42 0.82
CA PRO A 182 9.08 -6.05 -0.45
C PRO A 182 8.43 -7.42 -0.22
N GLY A 183 7.53 -7.81 -1.11
CA GLY A 183 7.00 -9.15 -1.17
C GLY A 183 8.04 -10.17 -1.63
N ASN A 184 7.95 -11.39 -1.14
CA ASN A 184 8.89 -12.45 -1.52
C ASN A 184 8.53 -13.18 -2.83
N ARG A 185 7.54 -12.67 -3.58
CA ARG A 185 7.04 -13.18 -4.87
C ARG A 185 6.47 -12.03 -5.70
N PHE A 186 6.39 -12.27 -7.01
CA PHE A 186 5.51 -11.50 -7.89
C PHE A 186 4.04 -11.88 -7.68
N VAL A 187 3.17 -10.91 -7.88
CA VAL A 187 1.72 -10.99 -7.83
C VAL A 187 1.18 -10.89 -9.25
N ASP A 188 0.07 -11.58 -9.48
CA ASP A 188 -0.68 -11.49 -10.73
C ASP A 188 -1.35 -10.10 -10.85
N PRO A 189 -1.22 -9.39 -11.98
CA PRO A 189 -1.91 -8.12 -12.22
C PRO A 189 -3.39 -8.10 -11.82
N ASP A 190 -4.13 -9.17 -12.11
CA ASP A 190 -5.57 -9.26 -11.82
C ASP A 190 -5.88 -9.43 -10.33
N ARG A 191 -4.84 -9.65 -9.52
CA ARG A 191 -4.90 -9.84 -8.06
C ARG A 191 -4.23 -8.71 -7.29
N ALA A 192 -3.83 -7.64 -7.94
CA ALA A 192 -3.09 -6.55 -7.30
C ALA A 192 -3.88 -5.92 -6.14
N GLU A 193 -5.18 -5.63 -6.31
CA GLU A 193 -6.02 -5.05 -5.26
C GLU A 193 -6.20 -6.01 -4.07
N ASP A 194 -6.59 -7.27 -4.34
CA ASP A 194 -6.69 -8.34 -3.33
C ASP A 194 -5.37 -8.52 -2.55
N ALA A 195 -4.23 -8.41 -3.26
CA ALA A 195 -2.91 -8.53 -2.66
C ALA A 195 -2.56 -7.33 -1.79
N ALA A 196 -2.87 -6.11 -2.21
CA ALA A 196 -2.62 -4.91 -1.42
C ALA A 196 -3.34 -4.98 -0.07
N GLU A 197 -4.66 -5.25 -0.08
CA GLU A 197 -5.48 -5.33 1.15
C GLU A 197 -4.94 -6.39 2.12
N LEU A 198 -4.62 -7.57 1.59
CA LEU A 198 -4.19 -8.69 2.42
C LEU A 198 -2.79 -8.49 3.00
N LEU A 199 -1.85 -7.95 2.21
CA LEU A 199 -0.47 -7.70 2.65
C LEU A 199 -0.41 -6.55 3.67
N GLU A 200 -1.17 -5.48 3.45
CA GLU A 200 -1.34 -4.37 4.41
C GLU A 200 -1.87 -4.88 5.74
N SER A 201 -2.97 -5.64 5.71
CA SER A 201 -3.57 -6.24 6.90
C SER A 201 -2.61 -7.16 7.64
N GLN A 202 -1.83 -7.96 6.91
CA GLN A 202 -0.83 -8.85 7.50
C GLN A 202 0.27 -8.06 8.22
N VAL A 203 0.89 -7.10 7.53
CA VAL A 203 2.03 -6.35 8.07
C VAL A 203 1.60 -5.46 9.24
N LEU A 204 0.44 -4.78 9.14
CA LEU A 204 -0.11 -4.00 10.25
C LEU A 204 -0.38 -4.86 11.49
N ARG A 205 -0.88 -6.08 11.30
CA ARG A 205 -1.10 -7.00 12.43
C ARG A 205 0.22 -7.39 13.10
N GLU A 206 1.27 -7.67 12.34
CA GLU A 206 2.60 -8.00 12.89
C GLU A 206 3.19 -6.81 13.67
N VAL A 207 3.11 -5.60 13.12
CA VAL A 207 3.57 -4.36 13.77
C VAL A 207 2.79 -4.09 15.05
N ARG A 208 1.46 -4.23 15.03
CA ARG A 208 0.59 -4.07 16.21
C ARG A 208 0.89 -5.08 17.32
N GLN A 209 1.45 -6.23 16.98
CA GLN A 209 1.92 -7.24 17.93
C GLN A 209 3.33 -6.96 18.48
N GLY A 210 3.95 -5.84 18.09
CA GLY A 210 5.28 -5.42 18.54
C GLY A 210 6.42 -6.07 17.75
N SER A 211 6.13 -6.75 16.63
CA SER A 211 7.17 -7.27 15.75
C SER A 211 7.60 -6.17 14.78
N PRO A 212 8.90 -5.90 14.60
CA PRO A 212 9.34 -5.00 13.55
C PRO A 212 8.95 -5.57 12.18
N PRO A 213 8.73 -4.72 11.16
CA PRO A 213 8.49 -5.19 9.81
C PRO A 213 9.65 -6.10 9.36
N GLY A 214 9.32 -7.29 8.83
CA GLY A 214 10.32 -8.23 8.35
C GLY A 214 11.11 -7.71 7.14
N THR A 215 12.13 -8.47 6.71
CA THR A 215 12.90 -8.12 5.49
C THR A 215 12.11 -8.33 4.21
N ALA A 216 11.09 -9.20 4.24
CA ALA A 216 10.18 -9.44 3.15
C ALA A 216 8.85 -9.99 3.66
N VAL A 217 7.74 -9.64 3.00
CA VAL A 217 6.40 -10.16 3.33
C VAL A 217 6.09 -11.41 2.49
N PRO A 218 5.62 -12.52 3.10
CA PRO A 218 5.28 -13.72 2.35
C PRO A 218 4.00 -13.52 1.54
N VAL A 219 4.08 -13.71 0.23
CA VAL A 219 2.90 -13.63 -0.65
C VAL A 219 2.11 -14.96 -0.62
N PRO A 220 0.82 -14.94 -0.25
CA PRO A 220 -0.06 -16.11 -0.25
C PRO A 220 -0.16 -16.79 -1.61
N ARG A 221 -0.32 -18.11 -1.62
CA ARG A 221 -0.35 -18.90 -2.87
C ARG A 221 -1.41 -18.44 -3.87
N SER A 222 -2.58 -18.02 -3.39
CA SER A 222 -3.70 -17.56 -4.20
C SER A 222 -3.46 -16.24 -4.94
N LEU A 223 -2.42 -15.49 -4.56
CA LEU A 223 -2.10 -14.17 -5.13
C LEU A 223 -0.84 -14.19 -5.99
N ARG A 224 -0.18 -15.35 -6.10
CA ARG A 224 1.10 -15.45 -6.82
C ARG A 224 0.84 -15.39 -8.32
N LEU A 225 1.79 -14.81 -9.03
CA LEU A 225 1.84 -14.91 -10.48
C LEU A 225 1.84 -16.39 -10.91
N HIS A 226 0.91 -16.73 -11.80
CA HIS A 226 0.83 -18.01 -12.49
C HIS A 226 1.12 -17.79 -13.96
N ALA A 227 2.41 -17.77 -14.32
CA ALA A 227 2.80 -17.67 -15.71
C ALA A 227 2.70 -19.06 -16.38
N GLU A 228 1.88 -19.17 -17.42
CA GLU A 228 1.77 -20.35 -18.27
C GLU A 228 2.56 -20.13 -19.57
N ALA A 229 3.47 -21.05 -19.88
CA ALA A 229 4.22 -21.00 -21.14
C ALA A 229 3.28 -21.28 -22.32
N ASP A 230 3.33 -20.43 -23.34
CA ASP A 230 2.82 -20.73 -24.67
C ASP A 230 4.00 -21.19 -25.54
N PRO A 231 4.05 -22.49 -25.91
CA PRO A 231 5.16 -23.03 -26.69
C PRO A 231 5.17 -22.52 -28.14
N ASP A 232 4.14 -21.80 -28.58
CA ASP A 232 4.00 -21.38 -29.98
C ASP A 232 4.25 -19.87 -30.16
N SER A 233 4.49 -19.10 -29.10
CA SER A 233 4.60 -17.64 -29.19
C SER A 233 5.63 -17.00 -28.25
N LEU A 234 6.10 -15.81 -28.64
CA LEU A 234 6.81 -14.90 -27.73
C LEU A 234 5.77 -14.24 -26.82
N GLN A 235 5.90 -14.40 -25.50
CA GLN A 235 4.98 -13.86 -24.52
C GLN A 235 5.59 -12.66 -23.80
N THR A 236 4.88 -11.55 -23.77
CA THR A 236 5.20 -10.44 -22.88
C THR A 236 4.46 -10.61 -21.55
N VAL A 237 5.21 -10.53 -20.45
CA VAL A 237 4.68 -10.72 -19.09
C VAL A 237 4.96 -9.48 -18.25
N VAL A 238 3.92 -8.93 -17.64
CA VAL A 238 4.04 -7.89 -16.61
C VAL A 238 4.12 -8.55 -15.25
N LEU A 239 5.18 -8.25 -14.50
CA LEU A 239 5.43 -8.80 -13.17
C LEU A 239 5.24 -7.70 -12.14
N LEU A 240 4.35 -7.91 -11.18
CA LEU A 240 4.14 -6.95 -10.10
C LEU A 240 4.83 -7.43 -8.82
N LEU A 241 5.84 -6.71 -8.36
CA LEU A 241 6.44 -6.93 -7.04
C LEU A 241 5.73 -6.03 -6.02
N PRO A 242 4.92 -6.55 -5.10
CA PRO A 242 4.34 -5.74 -4.05
C PRO A 242 5.43 -5.22 -3.10
N VAL A 243 5.28 -3.99 -2.65
CA VAL A 243 6.13 -3.31 -1.68
C VAL A 243 5.22 -2.65 -0.67
N VAL A 244 5.23 -3.17 0.56
CA VAL A 244 4.45 -2.61 1.66
C VAL A 244 5.26 -1.50 2.32
N VAL A 245 4.71 -0.30 2.36
CA VAL A 245 5.22 0.83 3.12
C VAL A 245 4.44 0.94 4.42
N VAL A 246 5.14 1.06 5.55
CA VAL A 246 4.54 1.16 6.89
C VAL A 246 5.04 2.41 7.58
N GLY A 247 4.13 3.17 8.17
CA GLY A 247 4.45 4.41 8.89
C GLY A 247 3.19 5.24 9.15
N PRO A 248 3.34 6.48 9.63
CA PRO A 248 2.24 7.44 9.65
C PRO A 248 1.62 7.68 8.28
N GLN A 249 0.29 7.86 8.23
CA GLN A 249 -0.42 8.10 6.96
C GLN A 249 0.16 9.29 6.18
N GLU A 250 0.43 10.42 6.84
CA GLU A 250 0.99 11.60 6.19
C GLU A 250 2.36 11.34 5.54
N LEU A 251 3.17 10.45 6.12
CA LEU A 251 4.45 10.05 5.52
C LEU A 251 4.25 9.09 4.35
N ILE A 252 3.24 8.21 4.42
CA ILE A 252 2.89 7.32 3.30
C ILE A 252 2.40 8.13 2.10
N ASP A 253 1.55 9.13 2.32
CA ASP A 253 1.06 10.03 1.28
C ASP A 253 2.22 10.80 0.62
N TYR A 254 3.20 11.25 1.44
CA TYR A 254 4.42 11.86 0.93
C TYR A 254 5.28 10.88 0.11
N VAL A 255 5.38 9.60 0.52
CA VAL A 255 6.09 8.57 -0.26
C VAL A 255 5.43 8.35 -1.62
N GLU A 256 4.10 8.31 -1.67
CA GLU A 256 3.35 8.20 -2.93
C GLU A 256 3.64 9.37 -3.87
N GLU A 257 3.51 10.62 -3.37
CA GLU A 257 3.82 11.82 -4.15
C GLU A 257 5.27 11.80 -4.65
N LYS A 258 6.20 11.40 -3.78
CA LYS A 258 7.62 11.34 -4.10
C LYS A 258 7.92 10.29 -5.16
N TRP A 259 7.40 9.07 -5.04
CA TRP A 259 7.61 8.04 -6.06
C TRP A 259 6.92 8.35 -7.38
N ALA A 260 5.79 9.05 -7.37
CA ALA A 260 5.18 9.59 -8.59
C ALA A 260 6.05 10.67 -9.25
N ALA A 261 6.78 11.47 -8.47
CA ALA A 261 7.62 12.57 -8.96
C ALA A 261 9.07 12.19 -9.31
N VAL A 262 9.61 11.13 -8.71
CA VAL A 262 11.05 10.79 -8.77
C VAL A 262 11.54 10.36 -10.16
N GLY A 263 10.64 10.02 -11.09
CA GLY A 263 11.00 9.68 -12.46
C GLY A 263 11.96 8.48 -12.60
N ASP A 264 12.51 8.37 -13.79
CA ASP A 264 13.30 7.27 -14.37
C ASP A 264 14.47 6.70 -13.50
N PRO A 265 15.26 7.45 -12.70
CA PRO A 265 16.47 6.90 -12.06
C PRO A 265 16.24 5.74 -11.08
N VAL A 266 15.16 5.78 -10.28
CA VAL A 266 14.83 4.68 -9.37
C VAL A 266 14.32 3.47 -10.15
N GLY A 267 13.46 3.70 -11.13
CA GLY A 267 12.94 2.65 -12.00
C GLY A 267 14.03 1.93 -12.78
N ARG A 268 15.00 2.68 -13.30
CA ARG A 268 16.19 2.13 -13.97
C ARG A 268 17.05 1.28 -13.03
N ALA A 269 17.36 1.78 -11.83
CA ALA A 269 18.13 1.03 -10.85
C ALA A 269 17.44 -0.28 -10.43
N LEU A 270 16.11 -0.25 -10.27
CA LEU A 270 15.30 -1.43 -9.98
C LEU A 270 15.27 -2.40 -11.17
N GLY A 271 15.16 -1.91 -12.40
CA GLY A 271 15.23 -2.72 -13.62
C GLY A 271 16.58 -3.42 -13.79
N GLU A 272 17.69 -2.71 -13.59
CA GLU A 272 19.04 -3.27 -13.60
C GLU A 272 19.22 -4.35 -12.53
N CYS A 273 18.72 -4.10 -11.31
CA CYS A 273 18.70 -5.07 -10.22
C CYS A 273 17.93 -6.34 -10.61
N PHE A 274 16.74 -6.18 -11.18
CA PHE A 274 15.88 -7.27 -11.62
C PHE A 274 16.56 -8.20 -12.63
N HIS A 275 17.15 -7.66 -13.70
CA HIS A 275 17.83 -8.48 -14.72
C HIS A 275 19.08 -9.19 -14.16
N ARG A 276 19.86 -8.48 -13.33
CA ARG A 276 21.09 -9.03 -12.74
C ARG A 276 20.83 -10.25 -11.86
N HIS A 277 19.78 -10.19 -11.04
CA HIS A 277 19.50 -11.26 -10.06
C HIS A 277 18.68 -12.41 -10.63
N LEU A 278 17.73 -12.15 -11.53
CA LEU A 278 16.85 -13.18 -12.05
C LEU A 278 17.39 -13.89 -13.30
N ARG A 279 18.52 -13.40 -13.86
CA ARG A 279 19.19 -13.98 -15.04
C ARG A 279 18.23 -14.15 -16.24
N LEU A 280 17.26 -13.26 -16.34
CA LEU A 280 16.35 -13.23 -17.47
C LEU A 280 17.09 -12.70 -18.70
N PRO A 281 16.69 -13.13 -19.92
CA PRO A 281 17.24 -12.57 -21.15
C PRO A 281 17.14 -11.05 -21.09
N ALA A 282 18.21 -10.35 -21.49
CA ALA A 282 18.11 -8.93 -21.74
C ALA A 282 17.11 -8.75 -22.90
N PRO A 283 16.07 -7.90 -22.77
CA PRO A 283 15.20 -7.62 -23.88
C PRO A 283 15.97 -6.98 -25.05
N PRO A 284 15.35 -6.92 -26.25
CA PRO A 284 15.96 -6.31 -27.43
C PRO A 284 16.36 -4.85 -27.19
N PRO A 285 17.37 -4.34 -27.93
CA PRO A 285 17.69 -2.92 -27.94
C PRO A 285 16.45 -2.08 -28.29
N GLY A 286 16.18 -1.02 -27.51
CA GLY A 286 15.08 -0.08 -27.75
C GLY A 286 13.80 -0.32 -26.93
N VAL A 287 13.65 -1.47 -26.26
CA VAL A 287 12.58 -1.69 -25.28
C VAL A 287 13.04 -1.12 -23.94
N TYR A 288 12.45 -0.02 -23.47
CA TYR A 288 12.89 0.63 -22.23
C TYR A 288 12.50 -0.18 -20.98
N TYR A 289 13.47 -0.23 -20.06
CA TYR A 289 13.63 -1.19 -18.95
C TYR A 289 13.13 -0.66 -17.61
N GLU A 290 12.36 0.41 -17.64
CA GLU A 290 12.09 1.17 -16.42
C GLU A 290 11.05 0.42 -15.60
N ALA A 291 11.50 -0.06 -14.44
CA ALA A 291 10.58 -0.58 -13.47
C ALA A 291 9.72 0.59 -12.97
N THR A 292 8.40 0.47 -13.11
CA THR A 292 7.49 1.56 -12.73
C THR A 292 6.90 1.27 -11.37
N ILE A 293 6.94 2.24 -10.46
CA ILE A 293 6.21 2.14 -9.19
C ILE A 293 4.78 2.60 -9.44
N VAL A 294 3.83 1.71 -9.21
CA VAL A 294 2.40 1.91 -9.50
C VAL A 294 1.60 1.76 -8.20
N PRO A 295 0.77 2.75 -7.83
CA PRO A 295 -0.19 2.59 -6.75
C PRO A 295 -1.19 1.45 -7.04
N PRO A 296 -1.78 0.82 -6.02
CA PRO A 296 -2.61 -0.37 -6.20
C PRO A 296 -3.85 -0.06 -7.06
N TYR A 297 -4.43 1.13 -6.88
CA TYR A 297 -5.60 1.60 -7.63
C TYR A 297 -5.30 1.95 -9.10
N LEU A 298 -4.03 2.04 -9.51
CA LEU A 298 -3.62 2.25 -10.91
C LEU A 298 -3.04 1.00 -11.57
N ALA A 299 -2.78 -0.08 -10.82
CA ALA A 299 -2.09 -1.27 -11.33
C ALA A 299 -2.79 -1.86 -12.57
N GLY A 300 -4.11 -2.03 -12.51
CA GLY A 300 -4.88 -2.56 -13.64
C GLY A 300 -4.90 -1.62 -14.86
N ALA A 301 -4.98 -0.31 -14.64
CA ALA A 301 -4.95 0.68 -15.72
C ALA A 301 -3.58 0.71 -16.41
N PHE A 302 -2.50 0.68 -15.63
CA PHE A 302 -1.13 0.64 -16.11
C PHE A 302 -0.86 -0.63 -16.94
N VAL A 303 -1.32 -1.79 -16.47
CA VAL A 303 -1.14 -3.05 -17.19
C VAL A 303 -1.86 -3.01 -18.55
N ASN A 304 -3.08 -2.48 -18.59
CA ASN A 304 -3.80 -2.31 -19.85
C ASN A 304 -3.09 -1.34 -20.81
N SER A 305 -2.57 -0.21 -20.32
CA SER A 305 -1.86 0.75 -21.18
C SER A 305 -0.58 0.14 -21.77
N VAL A 306 0.18 -0.64 -20.98
CA VAL A 306 1.36 -1.35 -21.47
C VAL A 306 1.01 -2.32 -22.60
N PHE A 307 -0.08 -3.08 -22.46
CA PHE A 307 -0.50 -3.99 -23.53
C PHE A 307 -1.01 -3.26 -24.77
N GLU A 308 -1.72 -2.14 -24.62
CA GLU A 308 -2.17 -1.32 -25.75
C GLU A 308 -0.99 -0.72 -26.54
N GLU A 309 0.06 -0.28 -25.84
CA GLU A 309 1.30 0.21 -26.49
C GLU A 309 2.04 -0.91 -27.22
N LEU A 310 2.09 -2.12 -26.65
CA LEU A 310 2.72 -3.28 -27.28
C LEU A 310 1.95 -3.76 -28.52
N ASP A 311 0.61 -3.77 -28.46
CA ASP A 311 -0.25 -4.09 -29.61
C ASP A 311 0.00 -3.07 -30.74
N ALA A 312 0.09 -1.78 -30.42
CA ALA A 312 0.35 -0.73 -31.40
C ALA A 312 1.74 -0.84 -32.05
N LEU A 313 2.74 -1.38 -31.34
CA LEU A 313 4.07 -1.64 -31.88
C LEU A 313 4.11 -2.85 -32.82
N ASP A 314 3.26 -3.85 -32.60
CA ASP A 314 3.13 -5.01 -33.49
C ASP A 314 2.38 -4.66 -34.79
N ASP A 315 1.48 -3.66 -34.77
CA ASP A 315 0.78 -3.14 -35.95
C ASP A 315 1.66 -2.21 -36.82
N LEU A 316 2.81 -1.77 -36.32
CA LEU A 316 3.82 -1.09 -37.14
C LEU A 316 4.59 -2.16 -37.92
N ASP A 317 4.03 -2.59 -39.05
CA ASP A 317 4.69 -3.45 -40.04
C ASP A 317 6.09 -2.87 -40.37
N LEU A 318 7.13 -3.42 -39.73
CA LEU A 318 8.54 -3.15 -40.04
C LEU A 318 8.95 -3.70 -41.43
N ASP A 319 8.00 -4.30 -42.14
CA ASP A 319 8.12 -4.84 -43.48
C ASP A 319 8.15 -3.73 -44.56
N ASP A 320 7.86 -2.47 -44.22
CA ASP A 320 7.89 -1.32 -45.16
C ASP A 320 9.27 -0.59 -45.22
N TYR A 321 10.32 -1.15 -44.61
CA TYR A 321 11.71 -0.79 -44.91
C TYR A 321 12.25 -1.67 -46.04
N ASP A 322 11.51 -1.74 -47.15
CA ASP A 322 12.03 -2.27 -48.41
C ASP A 322 13.07 -1.27 -48.95
N GLU A 323 14.33 -1.72 -48.87
CA GLU A 323 15.44 -1.55 -49.81
C GLU A 323 15.16 -0.68 -51.07
N ASP A 324 15.09 0.65 -50.93
CA ASP A 324 15.18 1.61 -52.05
C ASP A 324 16.49 2.43 -51.97
N ASP A 325 17.61 1.76 -51.67
CA ASP A 325 18.96 2.24 -51.98
C ASP A 325 19.67 1.17 -52.84
N GLU A 326 19.06 0.81 -53.98
CA GLU A 326 19.83 0.29 -55.11
C GLU A 326 20.63 1.47 -55.70
N ASP A 327 21.82 1.68 -55.15
CA ASP A 327 22.89 2.43 -55.81
C ASP A 327 23.16 1.79 -57.18
N GLU A 328 22.80 2.53 -58.23
CA GLU A 328 23.18 2.25 -59.61
C GLU A 328 24.72 2.18 -59.75
N ASP A 329 25.14 1.03 -60.29
CA ASP A 329 26.22 0.82 -61.25
C ASP A 329 27.70 0.70 -60.80
N ASP A 330 28.15 -0.56 -60.94
CA ASP A 330 29.33 -1.01 -61.69
C ASP A 330 30.75 -0.78 -61.13
N ASP A 331 31.39 -1.90 -60.74
CA ASP A 331 32.42 -2.57 -61.58
C ASP A 331 33.48 -3.28 -60.70
N PHE A 332 33.23 -4.53 -60.26
CA PHE A 332 34.31 -5.40 -59.75
C PHE A 332 34.09 -6.90 -60.08
N PRO A 333 35.16 -7.66 -60.41
CA PRO A 333 35.04 -8.96 -61.03
C PRO A 333 34.88 -10.12 -60.04
N GLN A 334 34.02 -11.04 -60.49
CA GLN A 334 33.63 -12.37 -60.02
C GLN A 334 34.56 -13.11 -59.02
N ARG A 335 33.92 -13.65 -57.96
CA ARG A 335 34.39 -14.79 -57.15
C ARG A 335 33.34 -15.92 -57.12
N PRO A 336 33.77 -17.19 -56.95
CA PRO A 336 33.01 -18.39 -57.31
C PRO A 336 32.01 -18.86 -56.22
N PRO A 337 31.10 -19.80 -56.53
CA PRO A 337 29.86 -20.01 -55.78
C PRO A 337 30.03 -20.92 -54.57
N GLY A 338 29.30 -20.62 -53.49
CA GLY A 338 29.33 -21.43 -52.26
C GLY A 338 28.06 -21.33 -51.42
N ARG A 339 27.19 -22.34 -51.59
CA ARG A 339 26.20 -22.88 -50.63
C ARG A 339 25.08 -21.98 -50.10
N HIS A 340 23.90 -22.16 -50.69
CA HIS A 340 22.60 -21.92 -50.05
C HIS A 340 22.35 -22.90 -48.90
N GLY A 341 22.05 -22.37 -47.71
CA GLY A 341 21.21 -23.02 -46.71
C GLY A 341 19.78 -22.47 -46.81
N PRO A 342 18.76 -23.20 -46.33
CA PRO A 342 17.37 -22.83 -46.54
C PRO A 342 16.93 -21.66 -45.64
N PRO A 343 15.91 -20.87 -46.05
CA PRO A 343 15.34 -19.82 -45.22
C PRO A 343 14.53 -20.43 -44.06
N GLY A 344 14.71 -19.88 -42.86
CA GLY A 344 13.86 -20.17 -41.69
C GLY A 344 12.49 -19.50 -41.83
N PRO A 345 11.45 -20.00 -41.16
CA PRO A 345 10.10 -19.48 -41.32
C PRO A 345 9.91 -18.16 -40.55
N HIS A 346 9.29 -17.19 -41.21
CA HIS A 346 8.78 -15.95 -40.60
C HIS A 346 7.71 -16.31 -39.55
N GLY A 347 8.02 -16.03 -38.28
CA GLY A 347 7.06 -16.12 -37.19
C GLY A 347 6.26 -14.83 -37.12
N ARG A 348 4.98 -14.88 -37.52
CA ARG A 348 4.00 -13.84 -37.20
C ARG A 348 3.80 -13.80 -35.70
N ARG A 349 3.93 -12.61 -35.11
CA ARG A 349 3.59 -12.36 -33.71
C ARG A 349 2.07 -12.43 -33.56
N HIS A 350 1.62 -13.14 -32.54
CA HIS A 350 0.22 -13.15 -32.13
C HIS A 350 0.17 -12.80 -30.66
N ILE A 351 -0.20 -11.56 -30.36
CA ILE A 351 -0.51 -11.14 -28.99
C ILE A 351 -1.89 -11.72 -28.65
N ARG A 352 -1.92 -12.59 -27.63
CA ARG A 352 -3.16 -13.10 -27.05
C ARG A 352 -3.30 -12.56 -25.63
N ARG A 353 -4.37 -11.78 -25.44
CA ARG A 353 -4.88 -11.36 -24.14
C ARG A 353 -5.31 -12.59 -23.34
N ILE A 354 -4.57 -12.92 -22.29
CA ILE A 354 -5.01 -13.88 -21.27
C ILE A 354 -6.06 -13.18 -20.40
N LYS A 355 -7.13 -13.90 -20.07
CA LYS A 355 -8.33 -13.41 -19.37
C LYS A 355 -8.38 -13.92 -17.95
#